data_AF-A0A2I4ALR3-F1
#
_entry.id   AF-A0A2I4ALR3-F1
#
_cell.length_a   1.000
_cell.length_b   1.000
_cell.length_c   1.000
_cell.angle_alpha   90.00
_cell.angle_beta   90.00
_cell.angle_gamma   90.00
#
_symmetry.space_group_name_H-M   'P 1'
#
loop_
_entity.id
_entity.type
_entity.pdbx_description
1 polymer ?
#
loop_
_entity_poly.entity_id
_entity_poly.type
_entity_poly.pdbx_seq_one_letter_code
_entity_poly.pdbx_strand_id
1 'polypeptide(L)'
;MQLVKQEVVYLGQSISKAGRQIHTDRKQAISSAPKPETKKQMMQFLGLCNYCRAWVPDYASVTQPLLDMIHSTPMAMTDKVSWTQEGEQAFIQLKQLLTQSTTLLLPDYKKQFVQMVDCKEGFMVSVLLQLHGDRLKPLAFYSKRLDPVARALPPCVQAVCAAAVAVEASADVVLFHPLKLMVPHAVDILLLQSRLTSLSPARQITYTALLLSQPHITIHRCNVLNPATLLPLPTDGTPHDCVDLSEKLQLPRPDLQDTPLETGPTWFVDGSCSKAPNGKNLTGFAVVQLPDIVICAERLPGHFSAQAAEIIALTTAFRLGEGKEVTIYTDSQYAFSTLFYFAKQWEQRGMTTSTGKPVTHATLLKDLLHKIMLPSRLAVCKCAAHTGGKDLVSMGNHLANITAKAAAAGHHSHSHFLSHTDFEIDSDILSSAQEHAPQSEKQSWLNRGAIKTQFWVIKNKPILPRSLFHAAAISTHGPCHVSTGGMIDIIHKFFFTIGLEAYLKQNL
;
A
#
# COMPACT_ATOMS: atom_id res chain seq x y z
N MET A 1 -61.34 15.08 0.42
CA MET A 1 -61.54 13.86 1.22
C MET A 1 -61.33 12.64 0.32
N GLN A 2 -60.50 11.66 0.70
CA GLN A 2 -60.19 10.47 -0.10
C GLN A 2 -60.79 9.20 0.54
N LEU A 3 -62.11 9.18 0.69
CA LEU A 3 -62.80 8.03 1.30
C LEU A 3 -63.13 6.97 0.24
N VAL A 4 -62.85 5.71 0.55
CA VAL A 4 -63.25 4.52 -0.24
C VAL A 4 -62.80 4.59 -1.72
N LYS A 5 -61.63 5.17 -1.99
CA LYS A 5 -61.04 5.23 -3.33
C LYS A 5 -60.05 4.07 -3.53
N GLN A 6 -59.97 3.57 -4.77
CA GLN A 6 -58.99 2.55 -5.17
C GLN A 6 -57.55 3.09 -5.22
N GLU A 7 -57.41 4.40 -5.35
CA GLU A 7 -56.13 5.12 -5.29
C GLU A 7 -56.23 6.26 -4.28
N VAL A 8 -55.21 6.37 -3.43
CA VAL A 8 -55.10 7.39 -2.38
C VAL A 8 -53.72 8.04 -2.39
N VAL A 9 -53.67 9.31 -1.97
CA VAL A 9 -52.43 10.03 -1.72
C VAL A 9 -52.18 10.06 -0.22
N TYR A 10 -51.08 9.45 0.21
CA TYR A 10 -50.69 9.38 1.61
C TYR A 10 -49.22 9.76 1.76
N LEU A 11 -48.92 10.74 2.62
CA LEU A 11 -47.57 11.27 2.87
C LEU A 11 -46.79 11.67 1.60
N GLY A 12 -47.49 12.13 0.57
CA GLY A 12 -46.90 12.50 -0.72
C GLY A 12 -46.55 11.32 -1.63
N GLN A 13 -47.17 10.16 -1.42
CA GLN A 13 -47.11 8.98 -2.29
C GLN A 13 -48.50 8.67 -2.82
N SER A 14 -48.60 8.31 -4.09
CA SER A 14 -49.81 7.70 -4.67
C SER A 14 -49.77 6.20 -4.42
N ILE A 15 -50.80 5.66 -3.77
CA ILE A 15 -50.92 4.23 -3.42
C ILE A 15 -52.15 3.68 -4.13
N SER A 16 -51.96 2.60 -4.89
CA SER A 16 -53.02 1.89 -5.60
C SER A 16 -52.77 0.38 -5.59
N LYS A 17 -53.68 -0.39 -6.18
CA LYS A 17 -53.48 -1.84 -6.39
C LYS A 17 -52.22 -2.16 -7.20
N ALA A 18 -51.79 -1.25 -8.07
CA ALA A 18 -50.58 -1.44 -8.88
C ALA A 18 -49.29 -1.29 -8.07
N GLY A 19 -49.35 -0.61 -6.92
CA GLY A 19 -48.19 -0.34 -6.08
C GLY A 19 -48.18 1.08 -5.50
N ARG A 20 -46.99 1.56 -5.19
CA ARG A 20 -46.74 2.93 -4.70
C ARG A 20 -45.84 3.72 -5.65
N GLN A 21 -46.16 5.00 -5.82
CA GLN A 21 -45.41 5.94 -6.65
C GLN A 21 -45.22 7.27 -5.93
N ILE A 22 -44.16 8.00 -6.28
CA ILE A 22 -43.98 9.40 -5.87
C ILE A 22 -45.13 10.24 -6.46
N HIS A 23 -45.85 10.98 -5.60
CA HIS A 23 -46.95 11.85 -6.03
C HIS A 23 -46.45 12.96 -6.96
N THR A 24 -47.29 13.38 -7.92
CA THR A 24 -46.96 14.38 -8.94
C THR A 24 -46.48 15.71 -8.34
N ASP A 25 -47.11 16.20 -7.28
CA ASP A 25 -46.70 17.45 -6.61
C ASP A 25 -45.26 17.39 -6.09
N ARG A 26 -44.85 16.22 -5.58
CA ARG A 26 -43.48 16.02 -5.08
C ARG A 26 -42.49 15.92 -6.24
N LYS A 27 -42.87 15.28 -7.34
CA LYS A 27 -42.08 15.28 -8.59
C LYS A 27 -41.91 16.71 -9.13
N GLN A 28 -42.97 17.51 -9.12
CA GLN A 28 -42.93 18.92 -9.52
C GLN A 28 -42.03 19.73 -8.60
N ALA A 29 -42.15 19.61 -7.29
CA ALA A 29 -41.30 20.31 -6.32
C ALA A 29 -39.81 19.99 -6.49
N ILE A 30 -39.46 18.72 -6.79
CA ILE A 30 -38.09 18.32 -7.09
C ILE A 30 -37.64 18.90 -8.44
N SER A 31 -38.49 18.85 -9.46
CA SER A 31 -38.21 19.38 -10.80
C SER A 31 -38.02 20.89 -10.81
N SER A 32 -38.81 21.63 -10.04
CA SER A 32 -38.75 23.09 -9.94
C SER A 32 -37.75 23.57 -8.88
N ALA A 33 -37.13 22.66 -8.12
CA ALA A 33 -36.14 23.03 -7.12
C ALA A 33 -35.01 23.84 -7.78
N PRO A 34 -34.74 25.07 -7.29
CA PRO A 34 -33.68 25.90 -7.84
C PRO A 34 -32.33 25.28 -7.50
N LYS A 35 -31.32 25.64 -8.28
CA LYS A 35 -29.93 25.25 -8.03
C LYS A 35 -29.47 25.80 -6.66
N PRO A 36 -29.08 24.94 -5.70
CA PRO A 36 -28.65 25.42 -4.39
C PRO A 36 -27.42 26.33 -4.44
N GLU A 37 -27.48 27.50 -3.82
CA GLU A 37 -26.36 28.44 -3.73
C GLU A 37 -25.58 28.32 -2.41
N THR A 38 -26.24 27.84 -1.35
CA THR A 38 -25.67 27.73 0.00
C THR A 38 -25.72 26.30 0.53
N LYS A 39 -24.85 25.97 1.50
CA LYS A 39 -24.85 24.65 2.15
C LYS A 39 -26.24 24.30 2.72
N LYS A 40 -26.93 25.25 3.32
CA LYS A 40 -28.30 25.07 3.83
C LYS A 40 -29.26 24.65 2.72
N GLN A 41 -29.25 25.34 1.58
CA GLN A 41 -30.10 25.01 0.44
C GLN A 41 -29.74 23.63 -0.14
N MET A 42 -28.46 23.28 -0.19
CA MET A 42 -28.00 21.96 -0.66
C MET A 42 -28.53 20.84 0.26
N MET A 43 -28.42 21.01 1.58
CA MET A 43 -28.95 20.05 2.55
C MET A 43 -30.48 19.94 2.48
N GLN A 44 -31.19 21.06 2.25
CA GLN A 44 -32.64 21.05 2.06
C GLN A 44 -33.03 20.26 0.80
N PHE A 45 -32.33 20.49 -0.32
CA PHE A 45 -32.56 19.75 -1.56
C PHE A 45 -32.28 18.24 -1.40
N LEU A 46 -31.15 17.88 -0.79
CA LEU A 46 -30.80 16.48 -0.50
C LEU A 46 -31.81 15.83 0.47
N GLY A 47 -32.30 16.57 1.47
CA GLY A 47 -33.34 16.11 2.38
C GLY A 47 -34.67 15.81 1.68
N LEU A 48 -35.07 16.68 0.74
CA LEU A 48 -36.26 16.48 -0.10
C LEU A 48 -36.13 15.19 -0.94
N CYS A 49 -34.97 14.98 -1.56
CA CYS A 49 -34.69 13.82 -2.40
C CYS A 49 -34.55 12.52 -1.59
N ASN A 50 -33.99 12.59 -0.39
CA ASN A 50 -33.71 11.41 0.45
C ASN A 50 -34.98 10.65 0.83
N TYR A 51 -36.12 11.35 0.98
CA TYR A 51 -37.42 10.70 1.20
C TYR A 51 -37.83 9.78 0.03
N CYS A 52 -37.37 10.10 -1.18
CA CYS A 52 -37.67 9.36 -2.41
C CYS A 52 -36.57 8.37 -2.82
N ARG A 53 -35.54 8.16 -1.98
CA ARG A 53 -34.38 7.33 -2.33
C ARG A 53 -34.75 5.89 -2.74
N ALA A 54 -35.84 5.36 -2.19
CA ALA A 54 -36.31 4.00 -2.48
C ALA A 54 -36.73 3.77 -3.95
N TRP A 55 -36.94 4.84 -4.72
CA TRP A 55 -37.28 4.79 -6.14
C TRP A 55 -36.08 4.99 -7.07
N VAL A 56 -34.91 5.32 -6.53
CA VAL A 56 -33.75 5.71 -7.31
C VAL A 56 -32.68 4.63 -7.22
N PRO A 57 -32.35 3.95 -8.33
CA PRO A 57 -31.18 3.06 -8.34
C PRO A 57 -29.91 3.90 -8.11
N ASP A 58 -28.94 3.31 -7.41
CA ASP A 58 -27.62 3.92 -7.18
C ASP A 58 -27.68 5.32 -6.52
N TYR A 59 -28.72 5.62 -5.73
CA TYR A 59 -28.92 6.94 -5.11
C TYR A 59 -27.69 7.47 -4.35
N ALA A 60 -26.94 6.62 -3.65
CA ALA A 60 -25.78 7.08 -2.87
C ALA A 60 -24.61 7.52 -3.77
N SER A 61 -24.38 6.88 -4.92
CA SER A 61 -23.33 7.32 -5.84
C SER A 61 -23.76 8.59 -6.59
N VAL A 62 -25.02 8.66 -7.03
CA VAL A 62 -25.58 9.84 -7.72
C VAL A 62 -25.53 11.08 -6.82
N THR A 63 -25.81 10.94 -5.53
CA THR A 63 -25.80 12.08 -4.60
C THR A 63 -24.42 12.40 -4.02
N GLN A 64 -23.41 11.55 -4.23
CA GLN A 64 -22.10 11.74 -3.62
C GLN A 64 -21.39 13.05 -4.03
N PRO A 65 -21.36 13.45 -5.32
CA PRO A 65 -20.74 14.72 -5.72
C PRO A 65 -21.36 15.93 -5.03
N LEU A 66 -22.69 15.89 -4.78
CA LEU A 66 -23.40 16.95 -4.07
C LEU A 66 -23.02 17.00 -2.59
N LEU A 67 -22.84 15.84 -1.95
CA LEU A 67 -22.39 15.75 -0.57
C LEU A 67 -20.93 16.18 -0.41
N ASP A 68 -20.07 15.82 -1.35
CA ASP A 68 -18.65 16.18 -1.31
C ASP A 68 -18.48 17.71 -1.35
N MET A 69 -19.27 18.42 -2.17
CA MET A 69 -19.26 19.90 -2.22
C MET A 69 -19.54 20.61 -0.87
N ILE A 70 -20.21 19.96 0.09
CA ILE A 70 -20.58 20.57 1.38
C ILE A 70 -19.88 19.97 2.61
N HIS A 71 -19.17 18.85 2.41
CA HIS A 71 -18.51 18.09 3.48
C HIS A 71 -16.99 17.94 3.27
N SER A 72 -16.46 18.18 2.07
CA SER A 72 -15.01 18.11 1.83
C SER A 72 -14.24 19.19 2.60
N THR A 73 -14.87 20.33 2.85
CA THR A 73 -14.32 21.45 3.62
C THR A 73 -15.26 21.80 4.79
N PRO A 74 -14.71 22.25 5.93
CA PRO A 74 -15.52 22.82 7.00
C PRO A 74 -16.27 24.06 6.46
N MET A 75 -17.59 23.94 6.34
CA MET A 75 -18.48 24.99 5.85
C MET A 75 -19.60 25.24 6.86
N ALA A 76 -19.87 26.51 7.15
CA ALA A 76 -21.08 26.96 7.85
C ALA A 76 -22.32 26.86 6.94
N MET A 77 -23.51 26.88 7.54
CA MET A 77 -24.77 26.70 6.80
C MET A 77 -25.05 27.79 5.76
N THR A 78 -24.54 29.00 5.99
CA THR A 78 -24.70 30.18 5.13
C THR A 78 -23.65 30.26 4.02
N ASP A 79 -22.61 29.43 4.06
CA ASP A 79 -21.52 29.51 3.12
C ASP A 79 -21.98 29.12 1.72
N LYS A 80 -21.45 29.84 0.73
CA LYS A 80 -21.74 29.59 -0.68
C LYS A 80 -21.10 28.30 -1.14
N VAL A 81 -21.84 27.51 -1.92
CA VAL A 81 -21.37 26.26 -2.50
C VAL A 81 -20.68 26.55 -3.83
N SER A 82 -19.43 26.10 -3.96
CA SER A 82 -18.69 26.13 -5.22
C SER A 82 -19.12 24.93 -6.07
N TRP A 83 -19.86 25.19 -7.15
CA TRP A 83 -20.34 24.12 -8.04
C TRP A 83 -19.22 23.56 -8.91
N THR A 84 -19.11 22.23 -8.92
CA THR A 84 -18.27 21.50 -9.86
C THR A 84 -19.11 20.96 -11.01
N GLN A 85 -18.44 20.52 -12.08
CA GLN A 85 -19.11 19.91 -13.23
C GLN A 85 -19.82 18.60 -12.83
N GLU A 86 -19.17 17.79 -11.98
CA GLU A 86 -19.72 16.55 -11.44
C GLU A 86 -20.93 16.84 -10.55
N GLY A 87 -20.88 17.90 -9.75
CA GLY A 87 -21.99 18.35 -8.92
C GLY A 87 -23.20 18.76 -9.75
N GLU A 88 -23.00 19.52 -10.83
CA GLU A 88 -24.08 19.92 -11.75
C GLU A 88 -24.71 18.70 -12.43
N GLN A 89 -23.89 17.77 -12.93
CA GLN A 89 -24.37 16.55 -13.56
C GLN A 89 -25.18 15.69 -12.58
N ALA A 90 -24.70 15.53 -11.35
CA ALA A 90 -25.40 14.82 -10.28
C ALA A 90 -26.76 15.47 -9.94
N PHE A 91 -26.82 16.80 -9.87
CA PHE A 91 -28.06 17.54 -9.62
C PHE A 91 -29.11 17.29 -10.72
N ILE A 92 -28.71 17.41 -11.98
CA ILE A 92 -29.59 17.18 -13.14
C ILE A 92 -30.04 15.72 -13.18
N GLN A 93 -29.10 14.77 -13.05
CA GLN A 93 -29.37 13.34 -13.08
C GLN A 93 -30.34 12.93 -11.97
N LEU A 94 -30.16 13.43 -10.75
CA LEU A 94 -31.05 13.11 -9.63
C LEU A 94 -32.48 13.58 -9.89
N LYS A 95 -32.65 14.80 -10.43
CA LYS A 95 -33.97 15.34 -10.80
C LYS A 95 -34.64 14.49 -11.89
N GLN A 96 -33.87 14.05 -12.90
CA GLN A 96 -34.36 13.16 -13.96
C GLN A 96 -34.80 11.80 -13.41
N LEU A 97 -33.98 11.14 -12.59
CA LEU A 97 -34.31 9.83 -12.01
C LEU A 97 -35.58 9.88 -11.15
N LEU A 98 -35.73 10.93 -10.34
CA LEU A 98 -36.90 11.10 -9.47
C LEU A 98 -38.17 11.41 -10.26
N THR A 99 -38.09 12.20 -11.32
CA THR A 99 -39.25 12.53 -12.17
C THR A 99 -39.68 11.33 -13.03
N GLN A 100 -38.72 10.59 -13.58
CA GLN A 100 -38.95 9.40 -14.40
C GLN A 100 -39.21 8.11 -13.60
N SER A 101 -39.16 8.18 -12.26
CA SER A 101 -39.36 7.02 -11.38
C SER A 101 -40.66 6.25 -11.66
N THR A 102 -40.51 4.92 -11.73
CA THR A 102 -41.58 3.95 -11.96
C THR A 102 -42.34 3.60 -10.68
N THR A 103 -43.45 2.89 -10.82
CA THR A 103 -44.22 2.34 -9.69
C THR A 103 -43.46 1.19 -9.04
N LEU A 104 -43.37 1.22 -7.71
CA LEU A 104 -42.81 0.12 -6.90
C LEU A 104 -43.94 -0.76 -6.36
N LEU A 105 -43.71 -2.06 -6.26
CA LEU A 105 -44.67 -3.00 -5.69
C LEU A 105 -44.85 -2.76 -4.18
N LEU A 106 -46.03 -3.12 -3.65
CA LEU A 106 -46.24 -3.28 -2.22
C LEU A 106 -45.78 -4.70 -1.80
N PRO A 107 -45.19 -4.87 -0.60
CA PRO A 107 -44.72 -6.18 -0.14
C PRO A 107 -45.89 -7.16 0.02
N ASP A 108 -45.74 -8.33 -0.57
CA ASP A 108 -46.62 -9.49 -0.37
C ASP A 108 -45.89 -10.54 0.45
N TYR A 109 -46.15 -10.58 1.75
CA TYR A 109 -45.46 -11.45 2.70
C TYR A 109 -45.74 -12.95 2.48
N LYS A 110 -46.67 -13.32 1.60
CA LYS A 110 -46.90 -14.72 1.20
C LYS A 110 -45.90 -15.20 0.16
N LYS A 111 -45.12 -14.30 -0.43
CA LYS A 111 -44.15 -14.59 -1.48
C LYS A 111 -42.73 -14.40 -0.97
N GLN A 112 -41.82 -15.22 -1.50
CA GLN A 112 -40.39 -15.07 -1.24
C GLN A 112 -39.89 -13.71 -1.77
N PHE A 113 -39.09 -13.03 -0.96
CA PHE A 113 -38.34 -11.86 -1.36
C PHE A 113 -37.07 -12.28 -2.10
N VAL A 114 -36.70 -11.52 -3.13
CA VAL A 114 -35.43 -11.67 -3.83
C VAL A 114 -34.69 -10.35 -3.71
N GLN A 115 -33.51 -10.35 -3.11
CA GLN A 115 -32.67 -9.15 -3.01
C GLN A 115 -31.40 -9.36 -3.81
N MET A 116 -31.14 -8.45 -4.74
CA MET A 116 -29.92 -8.44 -5.53
C MET A 116 -28.98 -7.39 -4.95
N VAL A 117 -27.70 -7.73 -4.83
CA VAL A 117 -26.69 -6.86 -4.23
C VAL A 117 -25.44 -6.85 -5.07
N ASP A 118 -24.86 -5.67 -5.25
CA ASP A 118 -23.57 -5.47 -5.88
C ASP A 118 -22.78 -4.38 -5.14
N CYS A 119 -21.48 -4.31 -5.39
CA CYS A 119 -20.58 -3.28 -4.90
C CYS A 119 -19.86 -2.61 -6.06
N LYS A 120 -20.24 -1.37 -6.37
CA LYS A 120 -19.65 -0.57 -7.45
C LYS A 120 -18.89 0.60 -6.85
N GLU A 121 -17.58 0.69 -7.12
CA GLU A 121 -16.73 1.81 -6.69
C GLU A 121 -16.81 2.13 -5.18
N GLY A 122 -17.00 1.11 -4.34
CA GLY A 122 -17.16 1.26 -2.89
C GLY A 122 -18.54 1.73 -2.44
N PHE A 123 -19.55 1.66 -3.31
CA PHE A 123 -20.97 1.83 -2.96
C PHE A 123 -21.67 0.48 -3.03
N MET A 124 -22.37 0.13 -1.95
CA MET A 124 -23.38 -0.91 -1.98
C MET A 124 -24.54 -0.42 -2.84
N VAL A 125 -24.97 -1.26 -3.78
CA VAL A 125 -26.18 -1.07 -4.57
C VAL A 125 -27.02 -2.32 -4.46
N SER A 126 -28.33 -2.17 -4.25
CA SER A 126 -29.21 -3.29 -4.06
C SER A 126 -30.64 -2.98 -4.49
N VAL A 127 -31.33 -3.98 -5.02
CA VAL A 127 -32.76 -3.92 -5.33
C VAL A 127 -33.48 -5.07 -4.63
N LEU A 128 -34.57 -4.73 -3.93
CA LEU A 128 -35.48 -5.71 -3.34
C LEU A 128 -36.64 -5.96 -4.30
N LEU A 129 -36.90 -7.21 -4.61
CA LEU A 129 -37.80 -7.67 -5.66
C LEU A 129 -38.76 -8.74 -5.11
N GLN A 130 -39.91 -8.87 -5.76
CA GLN A 130 -40.80 -10.02 -5.62
C GLN A 130 -41.37 -10.42 -6.97
N LEU A 131 -41.74 -11.69 -7.08
CA LEU A 131 -42.39 -12.23 -8.27
C LEU A 131 -43.84 -11.71 -8.36
N HIS A 132 -44.14 -11.06 -9.48
CA HIS A 132 -45.48 -10.58 -9.80
C HIS A 132 -45.87 -11.11 -11.19
N GLY A 133 -46.62 -12.20 -11.21
CA GLY A 133 -46.84 -12.99 -12.43
C GLY A 133 -45.60 -13.81 -12.76
N ASP A 134 -45.04 -13.58 -13.94
CA ASP A 134 -43.84 -14.21 -14.50
C ASP A 134 -42.57 -13.36 -14.34
N ARG A 135 -42.68 -12.14 -13.79
CA ARG A 135 -41.57 -11.17 -13.72
C ARG A 135 -41.27 -10.71 -12.31
N LEU A 136 -39.98 -10.51 -12.03
CA LEU A 136 -39.52 -9.83 -10.83
C LEU A 136 -39.79 -8.32 -10.96
N LYS A 137 -40.46 -7.75 -9.96
CA LYS A 137 -40.75 -6.31 -9.87
C LYS A 137 -40.15 -5.70 -8.60
N PRO A 138 -39.63 -4.46 -8.66
CA PRO A 138 -38.97 -3.82 -7.53
C PRO A 138 -39.97 -3.32 -6.47
N LEU A 139 -39.62 -3.53 -5.21
CA LEU A 139 -40.28 -2.99 -4.02
C LEU A 139 -39.55 -1.74 -3.50
N ALA A 140 -38.22 -1.75 -3.60
CA ALA A 140 -37.34 -0.68 -3.19
C ALA A 140 -35.93 -0.86 -3.77
N PHE A 141 -35.27 0.27 -4.03
CA PHE A 141 -33.84 0.36 -4.27
C PHE A 141 -33.13 0.82 -3.00
N TYR A 142 -31.96 0.24 -2.74
CA TYR A 142 -31.09 0.57 -1.63
C TYR A 142 -29.71 0.89 -2.18
N SER A 143 -29.11 1.95 -1.67
CA SER A 143 -27.76 2.32 -2.02
C SER A 143 -27.10 3.00 -0.83
N LYS A 144 -25.85 2.65 -0.54
CA LYS A 144 -25.10 3.21 0.57
C LYS A 144 -23.60 3.20 0.26
N ARG A 145 -22.92 4.31 0.53
CA ARG A 145 -21.45 4.35 0.50
C ARG A 145 -20.92 3.45 1.61
N LEU A 146 -20.05 2.51 1.27
CA LEU A 146 -19.38 1.68 2.26
C LEU A 146 -18.43 2.54 3.09
N ASP A 147 -18.21 2.13 4.33
CA ASP A 147 -17.31 2.84 5.23
C ASP A 147 -15.85 2.79 4.71
N PRO A 148 -14.96 3.70 5.12
CA PRO A 148 -13.59 3.77 4.61
C PRO A 148 -12.79 2.46 4.76
N VAL A 149 -13.08 1.66 5.80
CA VAL A 149 -12.40 0.38 5.99
C VAL A 149 -12.84 -0.60 4.93
N ALA A 150 -14.15 -0.74 4.71
CA ALA A 150 -14.73 -1.65 3.72
C ALA A 150 -14.35 -1.28 2.29
N ARG A 151 -14.28 0.01 1.94
CA ARG A 151 -13.90 0.47 0.58
C ARG A 151 -12.47 0.16 0.17
N ALA A 152 -11.61 -0.17 1.14
CA ALA A 152 -10.23 -0.55 0.90
C ALA A 152 -9.97 -2.04 1.18
N LEU A 153 -11.02 -2.85 1.06
CA LEU A 153 -10.89 -4.30 1.02
C LEU A 153 -10.85 -4.77 -0.43
N PRO A 154 -10.36 -5.99 -0.71
CA PRO A 154 -10.45 -6.58 -2.03
C PRO A 154 -11.91 -6.67 -2.52
N PRO A 155 -12.20 -6.57 -3.83
CA PRO A 155 -13.56 -6.51 -4.37
C PRO A 155 -14.50 -7.61 -3.86
N CYS A 156 -14.00 -8.85 -3.79
CA CYS A 156 -14.76 -9.99 -3.26
C CYS A 156 -15.18 -9.79 -1.79
N VAL A 157 -14.30 -9.19 -0.98
CA VAL A 157 -14.58 -8.89 0.43
C VAL A 157 -15.49 -7.65 0.55
N GLN A 158 -15.38 -6.68 -0.35
CA GLN A 158 -16.34 -5.57 -0.43
C GLN A 158 -17.75 -6.09 -0.70
N ALA A 159 -17.90 -7.12 -1.54
CA ALA A 159 -19.19 -7.75 -1.80
C ALA A 159 -19.80 -8.40 -0.55
N VAL A 160 -18.98 -8.99 0.33
CA VAL A 160 -19.44 -9.48 1.65
C VAL A 160 -19.97 -8.32 2.51
N CYS A 161 -19.23 -7.21 2.58
CA CYS A 161 -19.68 -6.01 3.29
C CYS A 161 -20.98 -5.45 2.70
N ALA A 162 -21.07 -5.36 1.37
CA ALA A 162 -22.25 -4.87 0.67
C ALA A 162 -23.47 -5.75 0.93
N ALA A 163 -23.31 -7.08 0.89
CA ALA A 163 -24.36 -8.05 1.19
C ALA A 163 -24.94 -7.84 2.61
N ALA A 164 -24.07 -7.73 3.62
CA ALA A 164 -24.50 -7.50 5.00
C ALA A 164 -25.27 -6.18 5.14
N VAL A 165 -24.73 -5.09 4.58
CA VAL A 165 -25.36 -3.76 4.63
C VAL A 165 -26.69 -3.73 3.88
N ALA A 166 -26.83 -4.49 2.80
CA ALA A 166 -28.06 -4.60 2.02
C ALA A 166 -29.16 -5.35 2.79
N VAL A 167 -28.82 -6.44 3.47
CA VAL A 167 -29.78 -7.17 4.31
C VAL A 167 -30.25 -6.29 5.47
N GLU A 168 -29.33 -5.60 6.16
CA GLU A 168 -29.70 -4.63 7.20
C GLU A 168 -30.65 -3.55 6.67
N ALA A 169 -30.38 -3.01 5.48
CA ALA A 169 -31.20 -1.93 4.90
C ALA A 169 -32.62 -2.37 4.54
N SER A 170 -32.82 -3.66 4.24
CA SER A 170 -34.12 -4.21 3.83
C SER A 170 -34.88 -4.91 4.97
N ALA A 171 -34.26 -5.07 6.15
CA ALA A 171 -34.82 -5.83 7.27
C ALA A 171 -36.23 -5.38 7.68
N ASP A 172 -36.47 -4.06 7.73
CA ASP A 172 -37.76 -3.47 8.10
C ASP A 172 -38.88 -3.75 7.08
N VAL A 173 -38.52 -4.14 5.85
CA VAL A 173 -39.47 -4.49 4.78
C VAL A 173 -39.64 -6.01 4.68
N VAL A 174 -38.57 -6.79 4.87
CA VAL A 174 -38.60 -8.25 4.75
C VAL A 174 -39.21 -8.91 5.99
N LEU A 175 -39.02 -8.32 7.19
CA LEU A 175 -39.60 -8.79 8.45
C LEU A 175 -39.38 -10.29 8.70
N PHE A 176 -38.16 -10.79 8.44
CA PHE A 176 -37.77 -12.21 8.64
C PHE A 176 -38.51 -13.23 7.74
N HIS A 177 -39.23 -12.80 6.71
CA HIS A 177 -39.81 -13.68 5.70
C HIS A 177 -38.73 -14.25 4.77
N PRO A 178 -38.98 -15.37 4.05
CA PRO A 178 -37.99 -15.98 3.18
C PRO A 178 -37.36 -14.99 2.19
N LEU A 179 -36.04 -14.87 2.23
CA LEU A 179 -35.22 -13.96 1.45
C LEU A 179 -34.17 -14.74 0.68
N LYS A 180 -34.25 -14.68 -0.65
CA LYS A 180 -33.19 -15.12 -1.56
C LYS A 180 -32.25 -13.95 -1.84
N LEU A 181 -31.03 -14.03 -1.30
CA LEU A 181 -29.98 -13.02 -1.48
C LEU A 181 -29.09 -13.41 -2.65
N MET A 182 -29.10 -12.60 -3.72
CA MET A 182 -28.34 -12.79 -4.94
C MET A 182 -27.10 -11.91 -4.93
N VAL A 183 -25.91 -12.51 -5.05
CA VAL A 183 -24.60 -11.83 -4.96
C VAL A 183 -23.63 -12.25 -6.08
N PRO A 184 -22.77 -11.37 -6.61
CA PRO A 184 -21.83 -11.73 -7.67
C PRO A 184 -20.60 -12.54 -7.23
N HIS A 185 -20.32 -12.56 -5.93
CA HIS A 185 -19.17 -13.24 -5.34
C HIS A 185 -19.62 -14.35 -4.38
N ALA A 186 -18.73 -15.30 -4.08
CA ALA A 186 -18.97 -16.42 -3.17
C ALA A 186 -18.91 -15.96 -1.68
N VAL A 187 -19.90 -15.15 -1.27
CA VAL A 187 -19.97 -14.49 0.05
C VAL A 187 -19.96 -15.50 1.20
N ASP A 188 -20.68 -16.61 1.05
CA ASP A 188 -20.76 -17.71 1.98
C ASP A 188 -19.40 -18.40 2.17
N ILE A 189 -18.72 -18.75 1.07
CA ILE A 189 -17.39 -19.38 1.10
C ILE A 189 -16.39 -18.44 1.79
N LEU A 190 -16.38 -17.16 1.42
CA LEU A 190 -15.48 -16.17 2.01
C LEU A 190 -15.68 -16.09 3.53
N LEU A 191 -16.92 -15.97 4.02
CA LEU A 191 -17.19 -15.85 5.46
C LEU A 191 -16.79 -17.09 6.27
N LEU A 192 -16.93 -18.28 5.69
CA LEU A 192 -16.57 -19.54 6.32
C LEU A 192 -15.06 -19.80 6.39
N GLN A 193 -14.25 -19.02 5.65
CA GLN A 193 -12.81 -19.17 5.71
C GLN A 193 -12.22 -18.61 7.01
N SER A 194 -11.41 -19.44 7.65
CA SER A 194 -10.69 -19.11 8.90
C SER A 194 -9.62 -18.03 8.71
N ARG A 195 -9.31 -17.63 7.47
CA ARG A 195 -8.16 -16.80 7.09
C ARG A 195 -8.50 -15.47 6.40
N LEU A 196 -9.73 -14.97 6.51
CA LEU A 196 -10.03 -13.60 6.05
C LEU A 196 -9.38 -12.54 6.95
N THR A 197 -8.06 -12.39 6.86
CA THR A 197 -7.25 -11.34 7.53
C THR A 197 -7.72 -9.92 7.16
N SER A 198 -8.41 -9.77 6.03
CA SER A 198 -8.99 -8.50 5.57
C SER A 198 -10.12 -7.97 6.46
N LEU A 199 -10.90 -8.85 7.10
CA LEU A 199 -12.01 -8.44 7.97
C LEU A 199 -11.56 -8.49 9.44
N SER A 200 -11.98 -7.51 10.23
CA SER A 200 -11.78 -7.60 11.68
C SER A 200 -12.64 -8.73 12.26
N PRO A 201 -12.19 -9.41 13.33
CA PRO A 201 -12.97 -10.47 13.96
C PRO A 201 -14.40 -10.05 14.33
N ALA A 202 -14.56 -8.82 14.81
CA ALA A 202 -15.88 -8.25 15.11
C ALA A 202 -16.78 -8.17 13.87
N ARG A 203 -16.26 -7.70 12.72
CA ARG A 203 -17.03 -7.66 11.47
C ARG A 203 -17.37 -9.06 10.97
N GLN A 204 -16.42 -10.00 11.05
CA GLN A 204 -16.65 -11.38 10.63
C GLN A 204 -17.78 -12.03 11.44
N ILE A 205 -17.77 -11.87 12.77
CA ILE A 205 -18.84 -12.37 13.64
C ILE A 205 -20.19 -11.73 13.26
N THR A 206 -20.24 -10.40 13.14
CA THR A 206 -21.48 -9.70 12.77
C THR A 206 -22.01 -10.17 11.42
N TYR A 207 -21.18 -10.24 10.39
CA TYR A 207 -21.61 -10.65 9.05
C TYR A 207 -22.00 -12.13 8.99
N THR A 208 -21.30 -13.00 9.72
CA THR A 208 -21.67 -14.42 9.85
C THR A 208 -23.04 -14.57 10.53
N ALA A 209 -23.28 -13.82 11.61
CA ALA A 209 -24.57 -13.81 12.29
C ALA A 209 -25.70 -13.30 11.38
N LEU A 210 -25.42 -12.27 10.58
CA LEU A 210 -26.42 -11.61 9.74
C LEU A 210 -26.75 -12.41 8.48
N LEU A 211 -25.75 -13.00 7.82
CA LEU A 211 -25.90 -13.63 6.51
C LEU A 211 -26.03 -15.16 6.58
N LEU A 212 -25.34 -15.82 7.51
CA LEU A 212 -25.28 -17.28 7.57
C LEU A 212 -26.10 -17.90 8.71
N SER A 213 -26.34 -17.16 9.79
CA SER A 213 -27.06 -17.69 10.96
C SER A 213 -28.58 -17.49 10.88
N GLN A 214 -29.07 -16.69 9.93
CA GLN A 214 -30.49 -16.39 9.79
C GLN A 214 -31.18 -17.42 8.87
N PRO A 215 -32.14 -18.24 9.38
CA PRO A 215 -32.73 -19.34 8.62
C PRO A 215 -33.62 -18.89 7.46
N HIS A 216 -34.10 -17.64 7.48
CA HIS A 216 -34.92 -17.10 6.41
C HIS A 216 -34.09 -16.63 5.21
N ILE A 217 -32.76 -16.54 5.34
CA ILE A 217 -31.87 -16.05 4.28
C ILE A 217 -31.23 -17.24 3.55
N THR A 218 -31.30 -17.22 2.23
CA THR A 218 -30.57 -18.16 1.38
C THR A 218 -29.71 -17.38 0.39
N ILE A 219 -28.40 -17.61 0.41
CA ILE A 219 -27.44 -16.92 -0.44
C ILE A 219 -27.28 -17.70 -1.75
N HIS A 220 -27.35 -17.01 -2.88
CA HIS A 220 -27.13 -17.54 -4.21
C HIS A 220 -26.14 -16.66 -4.97
N ARG A 221 -25.18 -17.31 -5.63
CA ARG A 221 -24.25 -16.61 -6.53
C ARG A 221 -24.92 -16.34 -7.88
N CYS A 222 -24.77 -15.12 -8.40
CA CYS A 222 -25.28 -14.67 -9.70
C CYS A 222 -24.22 -13.79 -10.38
N ASN A 223 -23.62 -14.26 -11.47
CA ASN A 223 -22.38 -13.66 -11.97
C ASN A 223 -22.59 -12.39 -12.81
N VAL A 224 -23.81 -12.11 -13.31
CA VAL A 224 -24.08 -10.93 -14.14
C VAL A 224 -25.39 -10.26 -13.74
N LEU A 225 -25.28 -9.04 -13.20
CA LEU A 225 -26.40 -8.13 -12.97
C LEU A 225 -26.44 -7.11 -14.11
N ASN A 226 -27.64 -6.83 -14.63
CA ASN A 226 -27.88 -5.73 -15.55
C ASN A 226 -27.51 -4.41 -14.84
N PRO A 227 -26.56 -3.61 -15.37
CA PRO A 227 -26.10 -2.41 -14.69
C PRO A 227 -27.19 -1.37 -14.43
N ALA A 228 -28.24 -1.32 -15.27
CA ALA A 228 -29.32 -0.33 -15.22
C ALA A 228 -30.53 -0.76 -14.38
N THR A 229 -30.80 -2.07 -14.29
CA THR A 229 -31.96 -2.60 -13.56
C THR A 229 -31.59 -3.44 -12.34
N LEU A 230 -30.31 -3.78 -12.18
CA LEU A 230 -29.78 -4.74 -11.22
C LEU A 230 -30.49 -6.11 -11.30
N LEU A 231 -31.00 -6.52 -12.47
CA LEU A 231 -31.63 -7.83 -12.70
C LEU A 231 -30.65 -8.82 -13.37
N PRO A 232 -30.74 -10.14 -13.12
CA PRO A 232 -29.85 -11.12 -13.72
C PRO A 232 -30.01 -11.17 -15.24
N LEU A 233 -28.90 -11.27 -15.95
CA LEU A 233 -28.91 -11.63 -17.37
C LEU A 233 -28.85 -13.17 -17.52
N PRO A 234 -29.40 -13.76 -18.60
CA PRO A 234 -29.45 -15.22 -18.79
C PRO A 234 -28.08 -15.93 -18.86
N THR A 235 -27.00 -15.17 -19.02
CA THR A 235 -25.63 -15.68 -19.11
C THR A 235 -24.90 -15.39 -17.81
N ASP A 236 -24.61 -16.43 -17.04
CA ASP A 236 -23.64 -16.35 -15.96
C ASP A 236 -22.27 -16.01 -16.55
N GLY A 237 -21.69 -14.88 -16.14
CA GLY A 237 -20.30 -14.52 -16.45
C GLY A 237 -19.35 -15.59 -15.91
N THR A 238 -18.09 -15.56 -16.35
CA THR A 238 -17.08 -16.53 -15.89
C THR A 238 -16.87 -16.42 -14.38
N PRO A 239 -17.14 -17.49 -13.60
CA PRO A 239 -16.84 -17.51 -12.18
C PRO A 239 -15.33 -17.31 -11.97
N HIS A 240 -14.95 -16.33 -11.16
CA HIS A 240 -13.57 -16.23 -10.65
C HIS A 240 -13.49 -16.87 -9.26
N ASP A 241 -12.29 -17.31 -8.89
CA ASP A 241 -11.98 -17.76 -7.54
C ASP A 241 -11.85 -16.55 -6.61
N CYS A 242 -12.87 -16.34 -5.79
CA CYS A 242 -12.92 -15.20 -4.87
C CYS A 242 -11.85 -15.29 -3.77
N VAL A 243 -11.41 -16.50 -3.42
CA VAL A 243 -10.44 -16.75 -2.36
C VAL A 243 -9.06 -16.35 -2.85
N ASP A 244 -8.61 -16.98 -3.93
CA ASP A 244 -7.30 -16.74 -4.54
C ASP A 244 -7.13 -15.26 -4.92
N LEU A 245 -8.18 -14.64 -5.50
CA LEU A 245 -8.16 -13.22 -5.84
C LEU A 245 -8.04 -12.33 -4.60
N SER A 246 -8.71 -12.68 -3.50
CA SER A 246 -8.65 -11.90 -2.25
C SER A 246 -7.29 -11.98 -1.59
N GLU A 247 -6.64 -13.14 -1.61
CA GLU A 247 -5.28 -13.32 -1.05
C GLU A 247 -4.24 -12.56 -1.88
N LYS A 248 -4.28 -12.70 -3.21
CA LYS A 248 -3.35 -12.00 -4.12
C LYS A 248 -3.46 -10.48 -4.03
N LEU A 249 -4.66 -9.94 -3.83
CA LEU A 249 -4.90 -8.49 -3.75
C LEU A 249 -4.57 -7.87 -2.38
N GLN A 250 -4.34 -8.69 -1.34
CA GLN A 250 -3.94 -8.20 -0.03
C GLN A 250 -2.45 -7.87 0.05
N LEU A 251 -1.62 -8.58 -0.71
CA LEU A 251 -0.17 -8.37 -0.69
C LEU A 251 0.20 -7.15 -1.55
N PRO A 252 1.23 -6.38 -1.15
CA PRO A 252 1.82 -5.35 -2.00
C PRO A 252 2.30 -5.88 -3.35
N ARG A 253 2.75 -7.14 -3.36
CA ARG A 253 3.30 -7.89 -4.48
C ARG A 253 2.69 -9.31 -4.50
N PRO A 254 2.19 -9.82 -5.64
CA PRO A 254 1.51 -11.12 -5.69
C PRO A 254 2.38 -12.34 -5.35
N ASP A 255 3.68 -12.31 -5.62
CA ASP A 255 4.63 -13.43 -5.40
C ASP A 255 5.40 -13.33 -4.06
N LEU A 256 5.06 -12.34 -3.21
CA LEU A 256 5.71 -12.16 -1.91
C LEU A 256 5.42 -13.34 -0.99
N GLN A 257 6.49 -13.93 -0.45
CA GLN A 257 6.43 -15.10 0.44
C GLN A 257 7.09 -14.80 1.78
N ASP A 258 6.61 -15.47 2.83
CA ASP A 258 7.20 -15.45 4.18
C ASP A 258 8.18 -16.60 4.43
N THR A 259 8.39 -17.45 3.42
CA THR A 259 9.35 -18.56 3.42
C THR A 259 10.57 -18.22 2.56
N PRO A 260 11.78 -18.62 2.99
CA PRO A 260 13.02 -18.28 2.30
C PRO A 260 13.08 -18.92 0.90
N LEU A 261 13.68 -18.20 -0.05
CA LEU A 261 13.91 -18.73 -1.40
C LEU A 261 15.05 -19.75 -1.39
N GLU A 262 14.98 -20.75 -2.29
CA GLU A 262 16.05 -21.73 -2.49
C GLU A 262 17.29 -21.11 -3.16
N THR A 263 17.09 -20.03 -3.92
CA THR A 263 18.10 -19.35 -4.74
C THR A 263 18.27 -17.88 -4.32
N GLY A 264 19.47 -17.35 -4.57
CA GLY A 264 19.80 -15.95 -4.33
C GLY A 264 20.41 -15.67 -2.94
N PRO A 265 20.91 -14.45 -2.72
CA PRO A 265 21.50 -14.07 -1.44
C PRO A 265 20.46 -13.94 -0.33
N THR A 266 20.89 -14.21 0.90
CA THR A 266 20.12 -13.97 2.12
C THR A 266 20.68 -12.77 2.86
N TRP A 267 19.83 -11.76 3.08
CA TRP A 267 20.18 -10.54 3.78
C TRP A 267 19.43 -10.42 5.10
N PHE A 268 20.04 -9.74 6.05
CA PHE A 268 19.48 -9.45 7.36
C PHE A 268 19.40 -7.94 7.53
N VAL A 269 18.26 -7.45 7.99
CA VAL A 269 18.02 -6.02 8.21
C VAL A 269 17.66 -5.74 9.65
N ASP A 270 18.16 -4.62 10.17
CA ASP A 270 17.82 -4.11 11.49
C ASP A 270 17.81 -2.58 11.51
N GLY A 271 16.93 -2.01 12.34
CA GLY A 271 16.79 -0.59 12.57
C GLY A 271 16.96 -0.23 14.05
N SER A 272 18.02 0.49 14.39
CA SER A 272 18.32 0.87 15.78
C SER A 272 18.03 2.35 16.05
N CYS A 273 17.45 2.63 17.21
CA CYS A 273 17.30 3.99 17.74
C CYS A 273 17.61 3.99 19.25
N SER A 274 18.62 4.73 19.68
CA SER A 274 19.01 4.90 21.08
C SER A 274 19.16 6.37 21.45
N LYS A 275 19.27 6.71 22.74
CA LYS A 275 19.51 8.09 23.18
C LYS A 275 20.99 8.30 23.48
N ALA A 276 21.58 9.33 22.89
CA ALA A 276 22.90 9.80 23.27
C ALA A 276 22.88 10.46 24.66
N PRO A 277 24.03 10.57 25.35
CA PRO A 277 24.15 11.26 26.63
C PRO A 277 23.67 12.71 26.62
N ASN A 278 23.68 13.37 25.46
CA ASN A 278 23.17 14.72 25.25
C ASN A 278 21.65 14.79 24.97
N GLY A 279 20.93 13.67 25.09
CA GLY A 279 19.49 13.58 24.90
C GLY A 279 19.01 13.48 23.44
N LYS A 280 19.91 13.56 22.44
CA LYS A 280 19.54 13.38 21.02
C LYS A 280 19.42 11.90 20.67
N ASN A 281 18.49 11.56 19.79
CA ASN A 281 18.39 10.20 19.28
C ASN A 281 19.55 9.90 18.30
N LEU A 282 20.14 8.73 18.48
CA LEU A 282 21.06 8.08 17.58
C LEU A 282 20.26 7.01 16.85
N THR A 283 19.93 7.30 15.59
CA THR A 283 19.14 6.40 14.75
C THR A 283 19.99 5.94 13.58
N GLY A 284 19.89 4.67 13.21
CA GLY A 284 20.63 4.08 12.10
C GLY A 284 20.01 2.76 11.69
N PHE A 285 20.39 2.29 10.50
CA PHE A 285 19.96 1.00 9.99
C PHE A 285 21.13 0.24 9.40
N ALA A 286 20.95 -1.06 9.21
CA ALA A 286 21.89 -1.90 8.48
C ALA A 286 21.20 -2.93 7.59
N VAL A 287 21.88 -3.28 6.52
CA VAL A 287 21.62 -4.43 5.63
C VAL A 287 22.92 -5.20 5.55
N VAL A 288 22.91 -6.44 6.02
CA VAL A 288 24.10 -7.28 6.12
C VAL A 288 23.86 -8.65 5.49
N GLN A 289 24.95 -9.34 5.19
CA GLN A 289 24.96 -10.71 4.70
C GLN A 289 26.05 -11.49 5.45
N LEU A 290 25.73 -12.72 5.82
CA LEU A 290 26.72 -13.59 6.43
C LEU A 290 27.85 -13.98 5.45
N PRO A 291 29.07 -14.26 5.94
CA PRO A 291 29.45 -14.30 7.36
C PRO A 291 29.63 -12.93 8.03
N ASP A 292 30.17 -11.91 7.36
CA ASP A 292 30.46 -10.59 7.96
C ASP A 292 30.41 -9.42 6.94
N ILE A 293 29.53 -9.51 5.94
CA ILE A 293 29.43 -8.52 4.86
C ILE A 293 28.42 -7.43 5.24
N VAL A 294 28.87 -6.18 5.36
CA VAL A 294 27.98 -5.02 5.48
C VAL A 294 27.67 -4.48 4.08
N ILE A 295 26.45 -4.72 3.61
CA ILE A 295 26.01 -4.26 2.29
C ILE A 295 25.72 -2.76 2.33
N CYS A 296 25.02 -2.33 3.38
CA CYS A 296 24.71 -0.92 3.60
C CYS A 296 24.48 -0.70 5.09
N ALA A 297 25.06 0.37 5.64
CA ALA A 297 24.79 0.80 6.99
C ALA A 297 24.94 2.32 7.04
N GLU A 298 23.88 3.00 7.47
CA GLU A 298 23.85 4.46 7.46
C GLU A 298 23.24 5.02 8.73
N ARG A 299 23.74 6.19 9.10
CA ARG A 299 23.16 7.00 10.18
C ARG A 299 21.95 7.75 9.66
N LEU A 300 20.84 7.64 10.39
CA LEU A 300 19.61 8.36 10.10
C LEU A 300 19.51 9.65 10.93
N PRO A 301 18.79 10.67 10.41
CA PRO A 301 18.42 11.84 11.19
C PRO A 301 17.73 11.47 12.51
N GLY A 302 18.09 12.16 13.60
CA GLY A 302 17.58 11.85 14.95
C GLY A 302 16.07 12.10 15.16
N HIS A 303 15.33 12.56 14.15
CA HIS A 303 13.87 12.63 14.21
C HIS A 303 13.19 11.28 13.90
N PHE A 304 13.93 10.32 13.33
CA PHE A 304 13.40 8.98 13.05
C PHE A 304 13.35 8.12 14.32
N SER A 305 12.27 7.35 14.45
CA SER A 305 12.05 6.36 15.50
C SER A 305 12.72 5.02 15.15
N ALA A 306 12.77 4.09 16.12
CA ALA A 306 13.20 2.71 15.85
C ALA A 306 12.37 2.07 14.74
N GLN A 307 11.03 2.16 14.82
CA GLN A 307 10.12 1.63 13.80
C GLN A 307 10.36 2.24 12.41
N ALA A 308 10.67 3.54 12.33
CA ALA A 308 11.02 4.17 11.06
C ALA A 308 12.35 3.64 10.51
N ALA A 309 13.35 3.43 11.36
CA ALA A 309 14.63 2.86 10.97
C ALA A 309 14.45 1.43 10.39
N GLU A 310 13.59 0.61 10.99
CA GLU A 310 13.26 -0.73 10.49
C GLU A 310 12.67 -0.70 9.08
N ILE A 311 11.68 0.18 8.86
CA ILE A 311 11.07 0.36 7.55
C ILE A 311 12.10 0.84 6.53
N ILE A 312 13.00 1.76 6.92
CA ILE A 312 14.07 2.25 6.05
C ILE A 312 15.08 1.14 5.73
N ALA A 313 15.45 0.30 6.70
CA ALA A 313 16.34 -0.84 6.51
C ALA A 313 15.79 -1.79 5.45
N LEU A 314 14.52 -2.18 5.61
CA LEU A 314 13.81 -3.06 4.68
C LEU A 314 13.66 -2.43 3.29
N THR A 315 13.27 -1.16 3.23
CA THR A 315 13.14 -0.40 1.98
C THR A 315 14.48 -0.30 1.24
N THR A 316 15.58 -0.13 1.98
CA THR A 316 16.93 -0.06 1.41
C THR A 316 17.37 -1.41 0.88
N ALA A 317 17.07 -2.49 1.59
CA ALA A 317 17.33 -3.84 1.11
C ALA A 317 16.56 -4.13 -0.20
N PHE A 318 15.29 -3.73 -0.33
CA PHE A 318 14.55 -3.87 -1.60
C PHE A 318 15.23 -3.13 -2.75
N ARG A 319 15.71 -1.90 -2.51
CA ARG A 319 16.44 -1.11 -3.51
C ARG A 319 17.76 -1.78 -3.93
N LEU A 320 18.52 -2.31 -2.98
CA LEU A 320 19.80 -2.98 -3.26
C LEU A 320 19.61 -4.33 -3.98
N GLY A 321 18.43 -4.92 -3.82
CA GLY A 321 18.01 -6.17 -4.43
C GLY A 321 17.42 -6.02 -5.84
N GLU A 322 17.46 -4.82 -6.44
CA GLU A 322 16.91 -4.57 -7.78
C GLU A 322 17.41 -5.61 -8.81
N GLY A 323 16.47 -6.28 -9.48
CA GLY A 323 16.74 -7.32 -10.47
C GLY A 323 17.23 -8.66 -9.90
N LYS A 324 17.36 -8.82 -8.58
CA LYS A 324 17.85 -10.04 -7.92
C LYS A 324 16.71 -10.84 -7.28
N GLU A 325 16.91 -12.15 -7.19
CA GLU A 325 16.13 -13.01 -6.30
C GLU A 325 16.75 -12.90 -4.90
N VAL A 326 16.01 -12.43 -3.90
CA VAL A 326 16.59 -12.16 -2.56
C VAL A 326 15.66 -12.59 -1.44
N THR A 327 16.26 -13.15 -0.39
CA THR A 327 15.59 -13.44 0.88
C THR A 327 16.04 -12.41 1.92
N ILE A 328 15.10 -11.76 2.59
CA ILE A 328 15.38 -10.71 3.59
C ILE A 328 14.77 -11.10 4.94
N TYR A 329 15.61 -11.20 5.96
CA TYR A 329 15.18 -11.45 7.34
C TYR A 329 15.06 -10.15 8.12
N THR A 330 13.98 -10.01 8.88
CA THR A 330 13.76 -8.91 9.82
C THR A 330 13.28 -9.42 11.18
N ASP A 331 13.85 -8.87 12.25
CA ASP A 331 13.39 -9.13 13.62
C ASP A 331 12.29 -8.13 14.09
N SER A 332 11.92 -7.18 13.24
CA SER A 332 10.83 -6.24 13.49
C SER A 332 9.47 -6.84 13.16
N GLN A 333 8.65 -7.10 14.20
CA GLN A 333 7.26 -7.50 14.00
C GLN A 333 6.43 -6.40 13.32
N TYR A 334 6.77 -5.14 13.61
CA TYR A 334 6.11 -4.00 12.98
C TYR A 334 6.37 -4.00 11.47
N ALA A 335 7.63 -4.07 11.02
CA ALA A 335 7.95 -4.07 9.60
C ALA A 335 7.32 -5.25 8.86
N PHE A 336 7.42 -6.45 9.43
CA PHE A 336 6.82 -7.67 8.86
C PHE A 336 5.29 -7.56 8.75
N SER A 337 4.60 -7.24 9.86
CA SER A 337 3.13 -7.14 9.84
C SER A 337 2.65 -6.01 8.93
N THR A 338 3.38 -4.89 8.89
CA THR A 338 3.07 -3.78 7.98
C THR A 338 3.15 -4.23 6.53
N LEU A 339 4.18 -4.98 6.13
CA LEU A 339 4.34 -5.46 4.76
C LEU A 339 3.23 -6.44 4.35
N PHE A 340 2.97 -7.46 5.17
CA PHE A 340 2.07 -8.56 4.80
C PHE A 340 0.58 -8.28 5.01
N TYR A 341 0.22 -7.40 5.95
CA TYR A 341 -1.19 -7.24 6.35
C TYR A 341 -1.74 -5.82 6.15
N PHE A 342 -0.92 -4.77 6.29
CA PHE A 342 -1.44 -3.42 6.45
C PHE A 342 -1.10 -2.45 5.33
N ALA A 343 0.11 -2.50 4.77
CA ALA A 343 0.61 -1.46 3.86
C ALA A 343 -0.27 -1.31 2.63
N LYS A 344 -0.68 -2.42 2.01
CA LYS A 344 -1.57 -2.40 0.84
C LYS A 344 -2.96 -1.84 1.17
N GLN A 345 -3.53 -2.22 2.31
CA GLN A 345 -4.81 -1.67 2.76
C GLN A 345 -4.71 -0.17 3.05
N TRP A 346 -3.63 0.28 3.69
CA TRP A 346 -3.42 1.70 3.94
C TRP A 346 -3.21 2.48 2.65
N GLU A 347 -2.48 1.94 1.67
CA GLU A 347 -2.36 2.54 0.33
C GLU A 347 -3.73 2.76 -0.32
N GLN A 348 -4.59 1.73 -0.30
CA GLN A 348 -5.95 1.81 -0.84
C GLN A 348 -6.83 2.83 -0.08
N ARG A 349 -6.52 3.13 1.18
CA ARG A 349 -7.17 4.18 1.99
C ARG A 349 -6.51 5.56 1.88
N GLY A 350 -5.51 5.73 1.00
CA GLY A 350 -4.76 6.99 0.90
C GLY A 350 -3.87 7.27 2.12
N MET A 351 -3.31 6.23 2.75
CA MET A 351 -2.50 6.25 3.97
C MET A 351 -3.23 6.78 5.21
N THR A 352 -4.46 6.32 5.39
CA THR A 352 -5.28 6.60 6.59
C THR A 352 -5.60 5.32 7.35
N THR A 353 -5.63 5.44 8.69
CA THR A 353 -6.00 4.34 9.59
C THR A 353 -7.52 4.14 9.59
N SER A 354 -7.99 3.05 10.21
CA SER A 354 -9.43 2.80 10.38
C SER A 354 -10.17 3.89 11.16
N THR A 355 -9.46 4.69 11.97
CA THR A 355 -10.01 5.83 12.71
C THR A 355 -9.99 7.14 11.93
N GLY A 356 -9.54 7.12 10.67
CA GLY A 356 -9.43 8.31 9.80
C GLY A 356 -8.21 9.19 10.08
N LYS A 357 -7.32 8.78 11.00
CA LYS A 357 -6.05 9.49 11.24
C LYS A 357 -5.01 9.12 10.18
N PRO A 358 -4.08 10.03 9.84
CA PRO A 358 -2.95 9.66 8.99
C PRO A 358 -2.14 8.52 9.61
N VAL A 359 -1.70 7.57 8.78
CA VAL A 359 -0.80 6.49 9.22
C VAL A 359 0.55 7.09 9.60
N THR A 360 1.10 6.66 10.72
CA THR A 360 2.45 7.05 11.14
C THR A 360 3.47 6.60 10.09
N HIS A 361 4.38 7.48 9.69
CA HIS A 361 5.39 7.22 8.66
C HIS A 361 4.83 6.94 7.25
N ALA A 362 3.65 7.49 6.91
CA ALA A 362 3.01 7.31 5.59
C ALA A 362 3.94 7.51 4.38
N THR A 363 4.88 8.46 4.45
CA THR A 363 5.87 8.70 3.38
C THR A 363 6.82 7.53 3.19
N LEU A 364 7.35 6.97 4.29
CA LEU A 364 8.23 5.79 4.24
C LEU A 364 7.49 4.56 3.74
N LEU A 365 6.21 4.40 4.11
CA LEU A 365 5.41 3.26 3.65
C LEU A 365 5.08 3.33 2.16
N LYS A 366 4.82 4.52 1.60
CA LYS A 366 4.66 4.69 0.15
C LYS A 366 5.95 4.31 -0.59
N ASP A 367 7.10 4.71 -0.05
CA ASP A 367 8.41 4.38 -0.63
C ASP A 367 8.70 2.88 -0.57
N LEU A 368 8.40 2.24 0.58
CA LEU A 368 8.46 0.78 0.76
C LEU A 368 7.62 0.04 -0.29
N LEU A 369 6.36 0.46 -0.48
CA LEU A 369 5.42 -0.15 -1.44
C LEU A 369 5.85 0.01 -2.90
N HIS A 370 6.55 1.10 -3.22
CA HIS A 370 7.12 1.26 -4.55
C HIS A 370 8.35 0.37 -4.74
N LYS A 371 9.26 0.35 -3.77
CA LYS A 371 10.55 -0.35 -3.86
C LYS A 371 10.44 -1.86 -3.72
N ILE A 372 9.39 -2.39 -3.08
CA ILE A 372 9.15 -3.83 -3.03
C ILE A 372 9.04 -4.47 -4.42
N MET A 373 8.72 -3.67 -5.44
CA MET A 373 8.61 -4.13 -6.82
C MET A 373 9.95 -4.25 -7.57
N LEU A 374 11.06 -3.79 -6.98
CA LEU A 374 12.38 -3.75 -7.66
C LEU A 374 13.08 -5.12 -7.74
N PRO A 375 13.07 -5.99 -6.71
CA PRO A 375 13.67 -7.32 -6.81
C PRO A 375 12.92 -8.20 -7.82
N SER A 376 13.60 -9.12 -8.51
CA SER A 376 12.93 -10.02 -9.46
C SER A 376 12.07 -11.08 -8.77
N ARG A 377 12.53 -11.60 -7.62
CA ARG A 377 11.75 -12.42 -6.67
C ARG A 377 12.12 -12.04 -5.25
N LEU A 378 11.16 -12.11 -4.34
CA LEU A 378 11.35 -11.62 -2.98
C LEU A 378 10.68 -12.52 -1.94
N ALA A 379 11.46 -12.95 -0.95
CA ALA A 379 10.97 -13.48 0.31
C ALA A 379 11.32 -12.53 1.46
N VAL A 380 10.37 -12.28 2.37
CA VAL A 380 10.62 -11.51 3.59
C VAL A 380 10.22 -12.37 4.79
N CYS A 381 11.20 -12.75 5.60
CA CYS A 381 11.01 -13.71 6.68
C CYS A 381 11.13 -13.05 8.05
N LYS A 382 10.26 -13.46 8.98
CA LYS A 382 10.34 -13.04 10.37
C LYS A 382 11.36 -13.92 11.12
N CYS A 383 12.34 -13.31 11.78
CA CYS A 383 13.20 -14.00 12.74
C CYS A 383 12.92 -13.54 14.19
N ALA A 384 13.32 -14.32 15.18
CA ALA A 384 13.18 -13.95 16.58
C ALA A 384 14.23 -12.90 16.97
N ALA A 385 13.81 -11.84 17.66
CA ALA A 385 14.73 -10.83 18.16
C ALA A 385 15.55 -11.38 19.33
N HIS A 386 16.83 -10.99 19.40
CA HIS A 386 17.72 -11.26 20.54
C HIS A 386 17.90 -12.73 20.94
N THR A 387 17.90 -13.65 19.97
CA THR A 387 18.28 -15.04 20.22
C THR A 387 19.80 -15.17 20.32
N GLY A 388 20.32 -15.80 21.38
CA GLY A 388 21.72 -16.22 21.48
C GLY A 388 22.04 -17.47 20.64
N GLY A 389 21.24 -17.71 19.59
CA GLY A 389 21.32 -18.91 18.75
C GLY A 389 22.58 -18.91 17.89
N LYS A 390 23.07 -20.11 17.57
CA LYS A 390 24.22 -20.33 16.67
C LYS A 390 23.80 -20.72 15.25
N ASP A 391 22.49 -20.73 14.98
CA ASP A 391 21.98 -20.93 13.63
C ASP A 391 22.27 -19.69 12.76
N LEU A 392 22.32 -19.89 11.45
CA LEU A 392 22.66 -18.84 10.49
C LEU A 392 21.71 -17.63 10.59
N VAL A 393 20.43 -17.86 10.91
CA VAL A 393 19.46 -16.76 11.03
C VAL A 393 19.73 -15.92 12.28
N SER A 394 19.97 -16.56 13.43
CA SER A 394 20.35 -15.86 14.66
C SER A 394 21.68 -15.10 14.51
N MET A 395 22.68 -15.71 13.86
CA MET A 395 23.97 -15.06 13.60
C MET A 395 23.83 -13.84 12.70
N GLY A 396 23.08 -13.95 11.60
CA GLY A 396 22.85 -12.85 10.68
C GLY A 396 22.06 -11.71 11.31
N ASN A 397 21.03 -12.04 12.10
CA ASN A 397 20.27 -11.03 12.85
C ASN A 397 21.14 -10.32 13.90
N HIS A 398 22.02 -11.06 14.58
CA HIS A 398 22.95 -10.48 15.54
C HIS A 398 23.93 -9.50 14.87
N LEU A 399 24.47 -9.86 13.70
CA LEU A 399 25.32 -9.00 12.90
C LEU A 399 24.55 -7.72 12.50
N ALA A 400 23.33 -7.85 11.96
CA ALA A 400 22.51 -6.70 11.56
C ALA A 400 22.30 -5.73 12.73
N ASN A 401 22.02 -6.27 13.92
CA ASN A 401 21.78 -5.50 15.13
C ASN A 401 23.02 -4.73 15.61
N ILE A 402 24.18 -5.39 15.64
CA ILE A 402 25.44 -4.72 15.99
C ILE A 402 25.76 -3.63 14.97
N THR A 403 25.65 -3.92 13.68
CA THR A 403 25.95 -2.97 12.60
C THR A 403 25.00 -1.77 12.62
N ALA A 404 23.70 -1.97 12.85
CA ALA A 404 22.73 -0.88 12.94
C ALA A 404 23.01 0.04 14.14
N LYS A 405 23.38 -0.53 15.30
CA LYS A 405 23.82 0.24 16.47
C LYS A 405 25.11 1.01 16.22
N ALA A 406 26.08 0.40 15.55
CA ALA A 406 27.33 1.06 15.17
C ALA A 406 27.07 2.22 14.19
N ALA A 407 26.18 2.03 13.21
CA ALA A 407 25.78 3.06 12.26
C ALA A 407 25.06 4.23 12.96
N ALA A 408 24.15 3.93 13.89
CA ALA A 408 23.45 4.93 14.69
C ALA A 408 24.42 5.82 15.50
N ALA A 409 25.49 5.23 16.03
CA ALA A 409 26.56 5.93 16.74
C ALA A 409 27.52 6.71 15.82
N GLY A 410 27.40 6.56 14.50
CA GLY A 410 28.23 7.24 13.50
C GLY A 410 29.53 6.52 13.17
N HIS A 411 29.72 5.29 13.66
CA HIS A 411 30.90 4.46 13.35
C HIS A 411 30.87 3.91 11.91
N HIS A 412 29.73 4.01 11.22
CA HIS A 412 29.60 3.83 9.78
C HIS A 412 29.15 5.16 9.15
N SER A 413 30.08 6.11 9.05
CA SER A 413 29.89 7.30 8.22
C SER A 413 30.77 7.11 6.99
N HIS A 414 30.12 7.07 5.82
CA HIS A 414 30.62 6.74 4.47
C HIS A 414 30.15 5.38 3.99
N SER A 415 29.20 5.45 3.05
CA SER A 415 28.97 4.50 1.99
C SER A 415 30.28 3.79 1.58
N HIS A 416 30.35 2.48 1.83
CA HIS A 416 31.13 1.60 0.96
C HIS A 416 30.44 1.56 -0.41
N PHE A 417 30.61 2.64 -1.18
CA PHE A 417 30.96 2.42 -2.56
C PHE A 417 32.47 2.21 -2.56
N LEU A 418 32.88 1.03 -3.03
CA LEU A 418 34.25 0.59 -3.32
C LEU A 418 35.03 -0.04 -2.15
N SER A 419 35.31 -1.34 -2.28
CA SER A 419 36.68 -1.84 -2.34
C SER A 419 36.73 -3.27 -2.91
N HIS A 420 36.33 -3.43 -4.17
CA HIS A 420 37.00 -4.38 -5.07
C HIS A 420 37.41 -3.59 -6.31
N THR A 421 38.31 -2.65 -6.10
CA THR A 421 39.38 -2.44 -7.06
C THR A 421 40.63 -2.83 -6.28
N ASP A 422 41.04 -4.09 -6.42
CA ASP A 422 42.35 -4.52 -5.98
C ASP A 422 43.36 -3.62 -6.71
N PHE A 423 43.88 -2.60 -6.02
CA PHE A 423 45.00 -1.83 -6.52
C PHE A 423 46.25 -2.68 -6.34
N GLU A 424 46.37 -3.73 -7.16
CA GLU A 424 47.53 -4.60 -7.24
C GLU A 424 48.32 -4.20 -8.48
N ILE A 425 49.52 -3.66 -8.27
CA ILE A 425 50.54 -3.60 -9.32
C ILE A 425 51.24 -4.95 -9.30
N ASP A 426 51.23 -5.64 -10.43
CA ASP A 426 51.92 -6.92 -10.61
C ASP A 426 53.37 -6.82 -10.10
N SER A 427 53.76 -7.77 -9.27
CA SER A 427 55.09 -7.90 -8.71
C SER A 427 56.18 -7.85 -9.78
N ASP A 428 56.00 -8.44 -10.96
CA ASP A 428 57.03 -8.45 -11.99
C ASP A 428 57.20 -7.08 -12.66
N ILE A 429 56.10 -6.36 -12.85
CA ILE A 429 56.08 -5.00 -13.40
C ILE A 429 56.75 -4.03 -12.43
N LEU A 430 56.45 -4.16 -11.14
CA LEU A 430 57.05 -3.33 -10.10
C LEU A 430 58.57 -3.57 -10.00
N SER A 431 59.02 -4.83 -10.09
CA SER A 431 60.45 -5.18 -10.06
C SER A 431 61.17 -4.55 -11.25
N SER A 432 60.64 -4.78 -12.45
CA SER A 432 61.21 -4.26 -13.69
C SER A 432 61.26 -2.73 -13.69
N ALA A 433 60.21 -2.06 -13.23
CA ALA A 433 60.18 -0.59 -13.14
C ALA A 433 61.19 -0.04 -12.13
N GLN A 434 61.41 -0.72 -11.00
CA GLN A 434 62.45 -0.34 -10.04
C GLN A 434 63.87 -0.58 -10.58
N GLU A 435 64.08 -1.63 -11.37
CA GLU A 435 65.36 -1.93 -11.99
C GLU A 435 65.72 -0.98 -13.13
N HIS A 436 64.73 -0.47 -13.86
CA HIS A 436 64.94 0.52 -14.91
C HIS A 436 64.86 1.97 -14.42
N ALA A 437 64.64 2.20 -13.12
CA ALA A 437 64.61 3.55 -12.56
C ALA A 437 65.97 4.27 -12.72
N PRO A 438 65.97 5.59 -13.00
CA PRO A 438 67.19 6.39 -13.16
C PRO A 438 68.13 6.27 -11.96
N GLN A 439 69.45 6.31 -12.20
CA GLN A 439 70.45 6.20 -11.13
C GLN A 439 70.29 7.30 -10.06
N SER A 440 69.88 8.50 -10.44
CA SER A 440 69.59 9.60 -9.52
C SER A 440 68.41 9.30 -8.57
N GLU A 441 67.41 8.56 -9.04
CA GLU A 441 66.26 8.16 -8.26
C GLU A 441 66.64 7.04 -7.28
N LYS A 442 67.40 6.05 -7.73
CA LYS A 442 67.95 4.97 -6.88
C LYS A 442 68.86 5.51 -5.77
N GLN A 443 69.70 6.50 -6.08
CA GLN A 443 70.54 7.16 -5.06
C GLN A 443 69.68 7.87 -4.01
N SER A 444 68.57 8.49 -4.42
CA SER A 444 67.60 9.14 -3.52
C SER A 444 66.87 8.15 -2.60
N TRP A 445 66.64 6.92 -3.06
CA TRP A 445 66.10 5.82 -2.25
C TRP A 445 67.12 5.34 -1.22
N LEU A 446 68.37 5.12 -1.63
CA LEU A 446 69.46 4.70 -0.74
C LEU A 446 69.72 5.72 0.37
N ASN A 447 69.74 7.02 0.03
CA ASN A 447 69.88 8.10 1.02
C ASN A 447 68.76 8.14 2.06
N ARG A 448 67.61 7.51 1.79
CA ARG A 448 66.45 7.41 2.69
C ARG A 448 66.31 6.05 3.36
N GLY A 449 67.36 5.21 3.28
CA GLY A 449 67.41 3.90 3.95
C GLY A 449 66.67 2.80 3.23
N ALA A 450 66.59 2.84 1.90
CA ALA A 450 65.99 1.76 1.13
C ALA A 450 66.82 0.47 1.20
N ILE A 451 66.14 -0.66 1.39
CA ILE A 451 66.75 -2.00 1.42
C ILE A 451 66.23 -2.78 0.21
N LYS A 452 67.13 -3.44 -0.52
CA LYS A 452 66.75 -4.33 -1.64
C LYS A 452 66.47 -5.73 -1.09
N THR A 453 65.23 -6.19 -1.24
CA THR A 453 64.83 -7.59 -1.04
C THR A 453 64.54 -8.19 -2.42
N GLN A 454 63.31 -8.65 -2.68
CA GLN A 454 62.78 -8.86 -4.03
C GLN A 454 62.49 -7.53 -4.73
N PHE A 455 62.11 -6.50 -3.94
CA PHE A 455 61.88 -5.13 -4.36
C PHE A 455 62.71 -4.17 -3.51
N TRP A 456 62.87 -2.93 -3.97
CA TRP A 456 63.31 -1.83 -3.12
C TRP A 456 62.19 -1.41 -2.17
N VAL A 457 62.48 -1.42 -0.86
CA VAL A 457 61.50 -1.22 0.21
C VAL A 457 62.00 -0.16 1.20
N ILE A 458 61.10 0.70 1.69
CA ILE A 458 61.33 1.62 2.81
C ILE A 458 60.19 1.42 3.82
N LYS A 459 60.51 1.27 5.12
CA LYS A 459 59.53 1.08 6.20
C LYS A 459 58.50 -0.03 5.92
N ASN A 460 58.96 -1.19 5.44
CA ASN A 460 58.14 -2.35 5.05
C ASN A 460 57.11 -2.10 3.92
N LYS A 461 57.24 -1.01 3.16
CA LYS A 461 56.43 -0.75 1.96
C LYS A 461 57.30 -0.71 0.70
N PRO A 462 56.89 -1.37 -0.40
CA PRO A 462 57.61 -1.28 -1.66
C PRO A 462 57.60 0.15 -2.18
N ILE A 463 58.72 0.59 -2.74
CA ILE A 463 58.84 1.93 -3.33
C ILE A 463 58.15 1.95 -4.69
N LEU A 464 57.23 2.88 -4.91
CA LEU A 464 56.69 3.14 -6.25
C LEU A 464 57.65 4.07 -7.01
N PRO A 465 58.25 3.64 -8.14
CA PRO A 465 59.07 4.51 -8.98
C PRO A 465 58.23 5.61 -9.63
N ARG A 466 58.86 6.75 -9.93
CA ARG A 466 58.19 7.87 -10.61
C ARG A 466 57.56 7.49 -11.95
N SER A 467 58.14 6.54 -12.68
CA SER A 467 57.59 6.04 -13.95
C SER A 467 56.19 5.45 -13.82
N LEU A 468 55.82 4.94 -12.63
CA LEU A 468 54.52 4.35 -12.36
C LEU A 468 53.52 5.32 -11.71
N PHE A 469 53.90 6.57 -11.43
CA PHE A 469 53.01 7.54 -10.78
C PHE A 469 51.77 7.86 -11.61
N HIS A 470 51.91 8.00 -12.93
CA HIS A 470 50.77 8.26 -13.81
C HIS A 470 49.79 7.09 -13.84
N ALA A 471 50.30 5.87 -13.98
CA ALA A 471 49.47 4.66 -13.98
C ALA A 471 48.76 4.45 -12.64
N ALA A 472 49.48 4.67 -11.53
CA ALA A 472 48.90 4.63 -10.19
C ALA A 472 47.83 5.70 -9.99
N ALA A 473 48.03 6.92 -10.51
CA ALA A 473 47.05 7.99 -10.45
C ALA A 473 45.79 7.66 -11.24
N ILE A 474 45.90 7.19 -12.48
CA ILE A 474 44.75 6.77 -13.29
C ILE A 474 43.97 5.65 -12.59
N SER A 475 44.68 4.64 -12.09
CA SER A 475 44.06 3.49 -11.45
C SER A 475 43.40 3.82 -10.11
N THR A 476 43.91 4.80 -9.36
CA THR A 476 43.31 5.23 -8.07
C THR A 476 42.27 6.33 -8.22
N HIS A 477 42.30 7.09 -9.31
CA HIS A 477 41.27 8.07 -9.64
C HIS A 477 39.94 7.39 -10.01
N GLY A 478 40.00 6.26 -10.75
CA GLY A 478 38.86 5.38 -11.06
C GLY A 478 37.68 6.09 -11.76
N PRO A 479 36.53 5.39 -11.90
CA PRO A 479 35.29 5.96 -12.47
C PRO A 479 34.53 6.88 -11.49
N CYS A 480 34.97 6.99 -10.23
CA CYS A 480 34.27 7.74 -9.18
C CYS A 480 34.91 9.10 -8.83
N HIS A 481 35.89 9.58 -9.60
CA HIS A 481 36.56 10.88 -9.42
C HIS A 481 37.02 11.14 -7.96
N VAL A 482 38.12 10.50 -7.57
CA VAL A 482 38.76 10.73 -6.26
C VAL A 482 39.61 12.01 -6.30
N SER A 483 39.56 12.84 -5.25
CA SER A 483 40.39 14.05 -5.13
C SER A 483 41.88 13.73 -5.07
N THR A 484 42.75 14.69 -5.39
CA THR A 484 44.22 14.52 -5.33
C THR A 484 44.71 14.04 -3.97
N GLY A 485 44.09 14.50 -2.88
CA GLY A 485 44.36 13.99 -1.53
C GLY A 485 43.96 12.53 -1.35
N GLY A 486 42.76 12.15 -1.80
CA GLY A 486 42.28 10.78 -1.71
C GLY A 486 43.12 9.78 -2.54
N MET A 487 43.63 10.19 -3.70
CA MET A 487 44.57 9.38 -4.48
C MET A 487 45.87 9.12 -3.73
N ILE A 488 46.44 10.15 -3.08
CA ILE A 488 47.66 10.03 -2.27
C ILE A 488 47.42 9.06 -1.10
N ASP A 489 46.30 9.19 -0.40
CA ASP A 489 45.95 8.34 0.74
C ASP A 489 45.83 6.86 0.33
N ILE A 490 45.24 6.57 -0.83
CA ILE A 490 45.12 5.20 -1.36
C ILE A 490 46.50 4.65 -1.72
N ILE A 491 47.32 5.40 -2.46
CA ILE A 491 48.64 4.93 -2.89
C ILE A 491 49.55 4.71 -1.67
N HIS A 492 49.51 5.58 -0.66
CA HIS A 492 50.31 5.48 0.56
C HIS A 492 49.91 4.31 1.46
N LYS A 493 48.71 3.73 1.31
CA LYS A 493 48.36 2.48 1.99
C LYS A 493 49.27 1.34 1.55
N PHE A 494 49.55 1.22 0.25
CA PHE A 494 50.24 0.09 -0.35
C PHE A 494 51.73 0.35 -0.66
N PHE A 495 52.08 1.58 -1.06
CA PHE A 495 53.43 1.91 -1.55
C PHE A 495 54.06 3.09 -0.80
N PHE A 496 55.39 3.09 -0.74
CA PHE A 496 56.17 4.26 -0.35
C PHE A 496 56.49 5.09 -1.59
N THR A 497 56.19 6.40 -1.57
CA THR A 497 56.40 7.27 -2.74
C THR A 497 57.25 8.49 -2.39
N ILE A 498 58.13 8.90 -3.31
CA ILE A 498 59.01 10.06 -3.14
C ILE A 498 58.69 11.11 -4.19
N GLY A 499 58.02 12.18 -3.76
CA GLY A 499 57.63 13.30 -4.62
C GLY A 499 56.31 13.11 -5.39
N LEU A 500 55.48 12.13 -5.00
CA LEU A 500 54.16 11.89 -5.61
C LEU A 500 53.24 13.10 -5.50
N GLU A 501 53.19 13.74 -4.33
CA GLU A 501 52.32 14.91 -4.12
C GLU A 501 52.67 16.08 -5.05
N ALA A 502 53.96 16.36 -5.24
CA ALA A 502 54.43 17.39 -6.16
C ALA A 502 54.14 17.00 -7.63
N TYR A 503 54.28 15.72 -7.97
CA TYR A 503 53.97 15.21 -9.31
C TYR A 503 52.48 15.34 -9.64
N LEU A 504 51.58 14.96 -8.73
CA LEU A 504 50.15 15.04 -8.95
C LEU A 504 49.66 16.50 -9.00
N LYS A 505 50.23 17.41 -8.19
CA LYS A 505 49.89 18.85 -8.24
C LYS A 505 50.34 19.56 -9.53
N GLN A 506 51.27 18.98 -10.28
CA GLN A 506 51.81 19.57 -11.51
C GLN A 506 51.20 18.98 -12.79
N ASN A 507 50.64 17.76 -12.72
CA ASN A 507 50.23 16.98 -13.91
C ASN A 507 48.75 16.56 -13.89
N LEU A 508 47.99 16.90 -12.84
CA LEU A 508 46.54 16.76 -12.69
C LEU A 508 45.98 18.07 -12.12
#